data_AF-A0A940AV77-F1
#
_entry.id   AF-A0A940AV77-F1
#
_cell.length_a   1.000
_cell.length_b   1.000
_cell.length_c   1.000
_cell.angle_alpha   90.00
_cell.angle_beta   90.00
_cell.angle_gamma   90.00
#
_symmetry.space_group_name_H-M   'P 1'
#
loop_
_entity.id
_entity.type
_entity.pdbx_description
1 polymer ?
#
loop_
_entity_poly.entity_id
_entity_poly.type
_entity_poly.pdbx_seq_one_letter_code
_entity_poly.pdbx_strand_id
1 'polypeptide(L)'
;MSITLSIPPAIVQEVREWAEANGTSLNQYVRDCLEAKCAELAKARKTRGQQFIEFAKTHQVKVPKGWKWSREEATERKMRCQA
;
A
#
# COMPACT_ATOMS: atom_id res chain seq x y z
N MET A 1 12.91 -6.55 15.72
CA MET A 1 11.53 -6.53 16.25
C MET A 1 11.01 -7.96 16.28
N SER A 2 10.36 -8.40 17.35
CA SER A 2 9.69 -9.71 17.42
C SER A 2 8.18 -9.53 17.26
N ILE A 3 7.55 -10.40 16.49
CA ILE A 3 6.09 -10.45 16.31
C ILE A 3 5.62 -11.87 16.62
N THR A 4 4.43 -11.99 17.20
CA THR A 4 3.77 -13.28 17.43
C THR A 4 2.62 -13.39 16.45
N LEU A 5 2.60 -14.48 15.69
CA LEU A 5 1.57 -14.77 14.69
C LEU A 5 0.81 -16.01 15.13
N SER A 6 -0.53 -15.96 15.05
CA SER A 6 -1.36 -17.16 15.18
C SER A 6 -1.56 -17.75 13.79
N ILE A 7 -1.06 -18.96 13.58
CA ILE A 7 -1.10 -19.67 12.30
C ILE A 7 -1.61 -21.09 12.58
N PRO A 8 -2.46 -21.66 11.71
CA PRO A 8 -2.89 -23.05 11.82
C PRO A 8 -1.69 -24.00 11.98
N PRO A 9 -1.73 -24.95 12.95
CA PRO A 9 -0.60 -25.84 13.24
C PRO A 9 -0.13 -26.67 12.04
N ALA A 10 -1.06 -27.10 11.16
CA ALA A 10 -0.74 -27.85 9.96
C ALA A 10 0.18 -27.07 9.00
N ILE A 11 -0.08 -25.77 8.84
CA ILE A 11 0.74 -24.89 7.98
C ILE A 11 2.12 -24.70 8.61
N VAL A 12 2.22 -24.56 9.93
CA VAL A 12 3.50 -24.43 10.63
C VAL A 12 4.37 -25.67 10.41
N GLN A 13 3.76 -26.85 10.45
CA GLN A 13 4.45 -28.11 10.26
C GLN A 13 4.98 -28.25 8.82
N GLU A 14 4.12 -28.00 7.82
CA GLU A 14 4.49 -28.06 6.40
C GLU A 14 5.64 -27.10 6.06
N VAL A 15 5.56 -25.85 6.54
CA VAL A 15 6.60 -24.85 6.30
C VAL A 15 7.90 -25.21 7.01
N ARG A 16 7.83 -25.85 8.18
CA ARG A 16 9.02 -26.33 8.89
C ARG A 16 9.73 -27.44 8.11
N GLU A 17 9.00 -28.42 7.61
CA GLU A 17 9.54 -29.50 6.79
C GLU A 17 10.19 -28.96 5.51
N TRP A 18 9.51 -28.01 4.86
CA TRP A 18 10.07 -27.33 3.70
C TRP A 18 11.35 -26.56 4.05
N ALA A 19 11.36 -25.82 5.16
CA ALA A 19 12.52 -25.04 5.59
C ALA A 19 13.73 -25.93 5.87
N GLU A 20 13.53 -27.05 6.57
CA GLU A 20 14.58 -28.03 6.85
C GLU A 20 15.15 -28.63 5.56
N ALA A 21 14.28 -29.01 4.62
CA ALA A 21 14.70 -29.52 3.30
C ALA A 21 15.51 -28.51 2.48
N ASN A 22 15.30 -27.21 2.70
CA ASN A 22 15.99 -26.12 1.98
C ASN A 22 17.13 -25.49 2.79
N GLY A 23 17.51 -26.07 3.93
CA GLY A 23 18.61 -25.57 4.76
C GLY A 23 18.36 -24.21 5.39
N THR A 24 17.09 -23.83 5.58
CA THR A 24 16.68 -22.58 6.24
C THR A 24 15.89 -22.85 7.51
N SER A 25 15.57 -21.80 8.27
CA SER A 25 14.72 -21.91 9.45
C SER A 25 13.32 -21.36 9.18
N LEU A 26 12.32 -21.89 9.88
CA LEU A 26 10.94 -21.36 9.83
C LEU A 26 10.90 -19.84 10.02
N ASN A 27 11.65 -19.32 10.99
CA ASN A 27 11.69 -17.87 11.26
C ASN A 27 12.32 -17.09 10.11
N GLN A 28 13.35 -17.63 9.46
CA GLN A 28 13.96 -16.97 8.32
C GLN A 28 13.00 -16.95 7.12
N TYR A 29 12.37 -18.09 6.83
CA TYR A 29 11.36 -18.18 5.78
C TYR A 29 10.19 -17.20 6.00
N VAL A 30 9.66 -17.11 7.23
CA VAL A 30 8.59 -16.17 7.57
C VAL A 30 9.03 -14.72 7.35
N ARG A 31 10.28 -14.37 7.71
CA ARG A 31 10.82 -13.03 7.45
C ARG A 31 10.87 -12.73 5.97
N ASP A 32 11.41 -13.65 5.18
CA ASP A 32 11.57 -13.48 3.73
C ASP A 32 10.20 -13.30 3.05
N CYS A 33 9.19 -14.09 3.44
CA CYS A 33 7.83 -13.94 2.95
C CYS A 33 7.21 -12.58 3.30
N LEU A 34 7.35 -12.14 4.56
CA LEU A 34 6.83 -10.85 5.00
C LEU A 34 7.55 -9.69 4.29
N GLU A 35 8.87 -9.79 4.10
CA GLU A 35 9.64 -8.78 3.40
C GLU A 35 9.24 -8.67 1.92
N ALA A 36 9.09 -9.80 1.23
CA ALA A 36 8.62 -9.82 -0.16
C ALA A 36 7.23 -9.17 -0.29
N LYS A 37 6.31 -9.48 0.62
CA LYS A 37 4.96 -8.87 0.65
C LYS A 37 5.02 -7.38 0.97
N CYS A 38 5.84 -6.97 1.93
CA CYS A 38 6.05 -5.56 2.24
C CYS A 38 6.64 -4.80 1.06
N ALA A 39 7.59 -5.38 0.33
CA ALA A 39 8.20 -4.77 -0.85
C ALA A 39 7.18 -4.57 -1.99
N GLU A 40 6.30 -5.56 -2.21
CA GLU A 40 5.17 -5.46 -3.14
C GLU A 40 4.23 -4.30 -2.75
N LEU A 41 3.79 -4.28 -1.47
CA LEU A 41 2.93 -3.23 -0.93
C LEU A 41 3.59 -1.85 -0.97
N ALA A 42 4.90 -1.77 -0.73
CA ALA A 42 5.66 -0.53 -0.78
C ALA A 42 5.75 0.02 -2.22
N LYS A 43 5.94 -0.86 -3.22
CA LYS A 43 5.86 -0.47 -4.64
C LYS A 43 4.45 0.08 -4.96
N ALA A 44 3.40 -0.61 -4.55
CA ALA A 44 2.01 -0.15 -4.73
C ALA A 44 1.68 1.14 -3.96
N ARG A 45 2.36 1.43 -2.85
CA ARG A 45 2.14 2.65 -2.06
C ARG A 45 2.91 3.85 -2.61
N LYS A 46 4.15 3.63 -3.09
CA LYS A 46 4.95 4.69 -3.74
C LYS A 46 4.21 5.27 -4.95
N THR A 47 3.53 4.43 -5.73
CA THR A 47 2.79 4.88 -6.90
C THR A 47 1.66 5.84 -6.55
N ARG A 48 0.85 5.60 -5.50
CA ARG A 48 -0.33 6.45 -5.27
C ARG A 48 0.01 7.90 -4.89
N GLY A 49 0.99 8.08 -4.01
CA GLY A 49 1.46 9.42 -3.62
C GLY A 49 2.18 10.13 -4.77
N GLN A 50 3.01 9.41 -5.52
CA GLN A 50 3.69 9.95 -6.69
C GLN A 50 2.71 10.30 -7.81
N GLN A 51 1.72 9.44 -8.08
CA GLN A 51 0.62 9.67 -9.03
C GLN A 51 -0.20 10.90 -8.64
N PHE A 52 -0.49 11.09 -7.35
CA PHE A 52 -1.17 12.31 -6.90
C PHE A 52 -0.33 13.57 -7.17
N ILE A 53 0.97 13.53 -6.87
CA ILE A 53 1.88 14.65 -7.13
C ILE A 53 2.01 14.92 -8.62
N GLU A 54 2.17 13.89 -9.45
CA GLU A 54 2.21 14.02 -10.91
C GLU A 54 0.89 14.57 -11.46
N PHE A 55 -0.24 14.04 -11.00
CA PHE A 55 -1.56 14.54 -11.36
C PHE A 55 -1.71 16.02 -11.04
N ALA A 56 -1.33 16.45 -9.83
CA ALA A 56 -1.37 17.84 -9.41
C ALA A 56 -0.43 18.74 -10.22
N LYS A 57 0.75 18.24 -10.63
CA LYS A 57 1.70 18.98 -11.47
C LYS A 57 1.17 19.17 -12.90
N THR A 58 0.55 18.13 -13.47
CA THR A 58 0.00 18.16 -14.83
C THR A 58 -1.30 18.97 -14.90
N HIS A 59 -2.16 18.87 -13.89
CA HIS A 59 -3.46 19.52 -13.85
C HIS A 59 -3.46 20.75 -12.93
N GLN A 60 -2.46 21.62 -13.10
CA GLN A 60 -2.43 22.90 -12.38
C GLN A 60 -3.56 23.81 -12.87
N VAL A 61 -4.55 24.02 -12.00
CA VAL A 61 -5.60 25.01 -12.26
C VAL A 61 -5.12 26.37 -11.80
N LYS A 62 -5.14 27.36 -12.69
CA LYS A 62 -4.93 28.76 -12.31
C LYS A 62 -6.15 29.23 -11.54
N VAL A 63 -6.00 29.37 -10.22
CA VAL A 63 -7.05 29.96 -9.38
C VAL A 63 -7.04 31.48 -9.53
N PRO A 64 -8.22 32.12 -9.69
CA PRO A 64 -8.32 33.58 -9.70
C PRO A 64 -7.78 34.20 -8.40
N LYS A 65 -7.21 35.40 -8.51
CA LYS A 65 -6.69 36.13 -7.35
C LYS A 65 -7.84 36.42 -6.37
N GLY A 66 -7.69 35.97 -5.13
CA GLY A 66 -8.73 36.12 -4.08
C GLY A 66 -9.66 34.91 -3.93
N TRP A 67 -9.49 33.86 -4.73
CA TRP A 67 -10.25 32.61 -4.55
C TRP A 67 -9.92 31.98 -3.20
N LYS A 68 -10.96 31.59 -2.46
CA LYS A 68 -10.88 30.88 -1.19
C LYS A 68 -11.70 29.61 -1.29
N TRP A 69 -11.18 28.54 -0.70
CA TRP A 69 -11.91 27.28 -0.61
C TRP A 69 -13.18 27.46 0.23
N SER A 70 -14.34 27.15 -0.35
CA SER A 70 -15.63 27.04 0.36
C SER A 70 -16.07 25.58 0.38
N ARG A 71 -16.49 25.12 1.56
CA ARG A 71 -17.01 23.76 1.75
C ARG A 71 -18.33 23.57 1.01
N GLU A 72 -19.14 24.62 0.98
CA GLU A 72 -20.44 24.68 0.33
C GLU A 72 -20.26 24.50 -1.18
N GLU A 73 -19.37 25.26 -1.81
CA GLU A 73 -19.03 25.14 -3.25
C GLU A 73 -18.49 23.74 -3.60
N ALA A 74 -17.67 23.14 -2.73
CA ALA A 74 -17.15 21.79 -2.93
C ALA A 74 -18.24 20.70 -2.80
N THR A 75 -19.26 20.94 -1.99
CA THR A 75 -20.36 20.00 -1.76
C THR A 75 -21.40 20.08 -2.87
N GLU A 76 -21.64 21.28 -3.41
CA GLU A 76 -22.51 21.52 -4.58
C GLU A 76 -21.90 21.00 -5.89
N ARG A 77 -20.57 20.92 -6.00
CA ARG A 77 -19.85 20.31 -7.14
C ARG A 77 -19.96 18.77 -7.23
N LYS A 78 -20.92 18.13 -6.55
CA LYS A 78 -21.14 16.69 -6.69
C LYS A 78 -21.86 16.36 -8.01
N MET A 79 -21.14 15.63 -8.87
CA MET A 79 -21.59 14.86 -10.04
C MET A 79 -21.83 15.60 -11.36
N ARG A 80 -20.76 16.14 -11.96
CA ARG A 80 -20.60 16.03 -13.43
C ARG A 80 -19.33 15.25 -13.73
N CYS A 81 -19.41 13.93 -13.56
CA CYS A 81 -18.55 13.03 -14.33
C CYS A 81 -19.05 13.12 -15.77
N GLN A 82 -18.31 13.82 -16.64
CA GLN A 82 -18.58 13.77 -18.08
C GLN A 82 -18.30 12.34 -18.55
N ALA A 83 -19.31 11.74 -19.19
CA ALA A 83 -19.21 10.47 -19.91
C ALA A 83 -18.47 10.66 -21.24
#